data_AF-A0A0F9FDD2-F1
#
_entry.id   AF-A0A0F9FDD2-F1
#
_cell.length_a   1.000
_cell.length_b   1.000
_cell.length_c   1.000
_cell.angle_alpha   90.00
_cell.angle_beta   90.00
_cell.angle_gamma   90.00
#
_symmetry.space_group_name_H-M   'P 1'
#
loop_
_entity.id
_entity.type
_entity.pdbx_description
1 polymer ?
#
loop_
_entity_poly.entity_id
_entity_poly.type
_entity_poly.pdbx_seq_one_letter_code
_entity_poly.pdbx_strand_id
1 'polypeptide(L)'
;MFFNSKKKAMILELQQLKPKLEATKSELQAIKTKYEIMEGDFKPTKTELIKLQKKISGLLARGSKSFNYFLGASACAQAIKMQHALELLETQTINGFNKYLENLSHQASKKQSKGVVKLVKKPDFILAFHKSKMLLKKNIEHPKISKLIEVIKIEKAKNEKIRIIVFTQFRETAQTISKEINKNQIKAKIFVGQAKKESTGLNQKEQKKIIDEFSSGKIEVLCATCIGEEGLDIPEVSSVIFYEPVPSAIRTIQRTGRTARLMEGKLIILLTKNTKDEISYYVSKHRERKMYSAIDSIKKHLSKKKFETQKILS
;
A
#
# COMPACT_ATOMS: atom_id res chain seq x y z
N MET A 1 19.11 -11.43 6.79
CA MET A 1 20.03 -10.46 7.44
C MET A 1 19.36 -9.86 8.65
N PHE A 2 20.01 -9.93 9.81
CA PHE A 2 19.44 -9.63 11.13
C PHE A 2 19.27 -8.13 11.37
N PHE A 3 18.14 -7.76 11.98
CA PHE A 3 17.83 -6.38 12.36
C PHE A 3 18.57 -5.97 13.63
N ASN A 4 18.92 -4.69 13.75
CA ASN A 4 19.39 -4.09 15.00
C ASN A 4 18.36 -4.34 16.12
N SER A 5 18.76 -5.06 17.18
CA SER A 5 17.88 -5.76 18.12
C SER A 5 16.89 -4.83 18.85
N LYS A 6 17.31 -3.60 19.19
CA LYS A 6 16.47 -2.61 19.91
C LYS A 6 15.35 -2.02 19.05
N LYS A 7 15.61 -1.70 17.78
CA LYS A 7 14.57 -1.18 16.85
C LYS A 7 13.54 -2.25 16.52
N LYS A 8 13.98 -3.50 16.36
CA LYS A 8 13.10 -4.65 16.11
C LYS A 8 12.15 -4.90 17.28
N ALA A 9 12.66 -4.90 18.52
CA ALA A 9 11.86 -5.11 19.73
C ALA A 9 10.74 -4.07 19.89
N MET A 10 11.05 -2.79 19.64
CA MET A 10 10.08 -1.71 19.75
C MET A 10 8.98 -1.71 18.67
N ILE A 11 9.25 -2.28 17.50
CA ILE A 11 8.24 -2.45 16.45
C ILE A 11 7.44 -3.73 16.69
N LEU A 12 8.08 -4.79 17.20
CA LEU A 12 7.39 -5.99 17.72
C LEU A 12 6.39 -5.62 18.83
N GLU A 13 6.67 -4.62 19.67
CA GLU A 13 5.72 -4.12 20.68
C GLU A 13 4.46 -3.46 20.09
N LEU A 14 4.53 -2.89 18.89
CA LEU A 14 3.32 -2.47 18.16
C LEU A 14 2.63 -3.66 17.51
N GLN A 15 3.39 -4.67 17.06
CA GLN A 15 2.81 -5.92 16.58
C GLN A 15 2.10 -6.69 17.69
N GLN A 16 2.45 -6.52 18.97
CA GLN A 16 1.66 -7.03 20.11
C GLN A 16 0.28 -6.36 20.24
N LEU A 17 0.05 -5.20 19.62
CA LEU A 17 -1.27 -4.60 19.51
C LEU A 17 -2.09 -5.22 18.37
N LYS A 18 -1.50 -6.04 17.50
CA LYS A 18 -2.18 -6.72 16.39
C LYS A 18 -3.35 -7.59 16.87
N PRO A 19 -3.20 -8.50 17.86
CA PRO A 19 -4.33 -9.29 18.35
C PRO A 19 -5.47 -8.42 18.89
N LYS A 20 -5.16 -7.29 19.54
CA LYS A 20 -6.15 -6.34 20.06
C LYS A 20 -6.86 -5.56 18.95
N LEU A 21 -6.11 -5.14 17.92
CA LEU A 21 -6.65 -4.55 16.69
C LEU A 21 -7.46 -5.57 15.86
N GLU A 22 -7.08 -6.85 15.90
CA GLU A 22 -7.78 -7.96 15.24
C GLU A 22 -9.01 -8.45 16.01
N ALA A 23 -9.07 -8.29 17.33
CA ALA A 23 -10.25 -8.62 18.14
C ALA A 23 -11.52 -7.86 17.69
N THR A 24 -11.36 -6.77 16.94
CA THR A 24 -12.49 -6.07 16.30
C THR A 24 -13.11 -6.86 15.14
N LYS A 25 -12.38 -7.82 14.52
CA LYS A 25 -12.98 -8.81 13.59
C LYS A 25 -13.97 -9.72 14.34
N SER A 26 -13.71 -10.03 15.61
CA SER A 26 -14.64 -10.79 16.46
C SER A 26 -15.85 -9.93 16.87
N GLU A 27 -15.67 -8.63 17.12
CA GLU A 27 -16.81 -7.71 17.29
C GLU A 27 -17.70 -7.66 16.02
N LEU A 28 -17.12 -7.70 14.82
CA LEU A 28 -17.88 -7.78 13.56
C LEU A 28 -18.68 -9.07 13.41
N GLN A 29 -18.14 -10.22 13.83
CA GLN A 29 -18.90 -11.48 13.89
C GLN A 29 -20.03 -11.38 14.92
N ALA A 30 -19.79 -10.76 16.08
CA ALA A 30 -20.83 -10.49 17.06
C ALA A 30 -21.93 -9.55 16.52
N ILE A 31 -21.60 -8.65 15.58
CA ILE A 31 -22.56 -7.74 14.92
C ILE A 31 -23.44 -8.47 13.89
N LYS A 32 -22.96 -9.57 13.25
CA LYS A 32 -23.80 -10.47 12.44
C LYS A 32 -24.91 -11.07 13.29
N THR A 33 -24.52 -11.69 14.41
CA THR A 33 -25.45 -12.41 15.31
C THR A 33 -26.39 -11.45 16.04
N LYS A 34 -25.89 -10.29 16.46
CA LYS A 34 -26.64 -9.36 17.33
C LYS A 34 -27.67 -8.49 16.58
N TYR A 35 -27.56 -8.33 15.27
CA TYR A 35 -28.39 -7.35 14.53
C TYR A 35 -29.03 -7.87 13.23
N GLU A 36 -28.90 -9.16 12.92
CA GLU A 36 -29.61 -9.85 11.81
C GLU A 36 -29.47 -9.17 10.42
N ILE A 37 -28.34 -8.49 10.16
CA ILE A 37 -28.19 -7.62 8.97
C ILE A 37 -27.89 -8.43 7.68
N MET A 38 -27.48 -9.71 7.79
CA MET A 38 -27.18 -10.59 6.65
C MET A 38 -27.34 -12.09 6.99
N GLU A 39 -27.80 -12.88 6.02
CA GLU A 39 -27.77 -14.35 6.04
C GLU A 39 -26.44 -14.91 5.46
N GLY A 40 -25.96 -16.03 5.99
CA GLY A 40 -24.82 -16.81 5.45
C GLY A 40 -23.44 -16.56 6.08
N ASP A 41 -22.43 -17.31 5.62
CA ASP A 41 -21.05 -17.26 6.12
C ASP A 41 -20.31 -15.97 5.71
N PHE A 42 -20.30 -14.98 6.60
CA PHE A 42 -19.61 -13.72 6.39
C PHE A 42 -18.12 -13.82 6.75
N LYS A 43 -17.25 -13.72 5.75
CA LYS A 43 -15.81 -13.51 5.95
C LYS A 43 -15.52 -12.00 5.91
N PRO A 44 -15.04 -11.37 7.00
CA PRO A 44 -14.86 -9.91 7.12
C PRO A 44 -13.64 -9.41 6.31
N THR A 45 -13.66 -9.62 5.00
CA THR A 45 -12.68 -9.04 4.09
C THR A 45 -12.99 -7.55 3.88
N LYS A 46 -11.98 -6.78 3.48
CA LYS A 46 -12.13 -5.33 3.20
C LYS A 46 -13.24 -5.08 2.18
N THR A 47 -13.29 -5.90 1.13
CA THR A 47 -14.30 -5.83 0.07
C THR A 47 -15.70 -6.10 0.60
N GLU A 48 -15.88 -7.17 1.39
CA GLU A 48 -17.18 -7.52 1.96
C GLU A 48 -17.67 -6.48 2.98
N LEU A 49 -16.78 -5.91 3.79
CA LEU A 49 -17.13 -4.81 4.69
C LEU A 49 -17.57 -3.55 3.94
N ILE A 50 -16.91 -3.21 2.83
CA ILE A 50 -17.31 -2.07 1.99
C ILE A 50 -18.66 -2.34 1.31
N LYS A 51 -18.90 -3.55 0.80
CA LYS A 51 -20.20 -3.94 0.23
C LYS A 51 -21.31 -3.85 1.27
N LEU A 52 -21.07 -4.38 2.47
CA LEU A 52 -22.01 -4.32 3.59
C LEU A 52 -22.30 -2.88 3.99
N GLN A 53 -21.27 -2.05 4.15
CA GLN A 53 -21.44 -0.63 4.45
C GLN A 53 -22.29 0.07 3.38
N LYS A 54 -22.04 -0.19 2.09
CA LYS A 54 -22.86 0.37 1.00
C LYS A 54 -24.31 -0.10 1.07
N LYS A 55 -24.56 -1.38 1.35
CA LYS A 55 -25.91 -1.95 1.50
C LYS A 55 -26.66 -1.26 2.64
N ILE A 56 -26.06 -1.17 3.83
CA ILE A 56 -26.66 -0.52 5.00
C ILE A 56 -26.92 0.95 4.73
N SER A 57 -25.96 1.68 4.16
CA SER A 57 -26.14 3.09 3.80
C SER A 57 -27.26 3.29 2.78
N GLY A 58 -27.42 2.38 1.81
CA GLY A 58 -28.52 2.41 0.85
C GLY A 58 -29.88 2.20 1.50
N LEU A 59 -30.00 1.27 2.46
CA LEU A 59 -31.23 1.04 3.21
C LEU A 59 -31.61 2.25 4.07
N LEU A 60 -30.63 2.84 4.77
CA LEU A 60 -30.83 4.06 5.55
C LEU A 60 -31.30 5.23 4.68
N ALA A 61 -30.75 5.38 3.47
CA ALA A 61 -31.13 6.43 2.52
C ALA A 61 -32.55 6.25 1.98
N ARG A 62 -33.03 5.01 1.85
CA ARG A 62 -34.42 4.67 1.43
C ARG A 62 -35.45 4.81 2.57
N GLY A 63 -35.05 5.36 3.71
CA GLY A 63 -35.97 5.63 4.83
C GLY A 63 -36.12 4.49 5.83
N SER A 64 -35.40 3.37 5.68
CA SER A 64 -35.36 2.32 6.70
C SER A 64 -34.59 2.79 7.93
N LYS A 65 -35.25 3.50 8.85
CA LYS A 65 -34.66 4.11 10.05
C LYS A 65 -34.47 3.14 11.23
N SER A 66 -34.23 1.84 10.96
CA SER A 66 -33.97 0.89 12.05
C SER A 66 -32.70 1.28 12.81
N PHE A 67 -32.79 1.34 14.13
CA PHE A 67 -31.66 1.58 15.03
C PHE A 67 -30.51 0.59 14.76
N ASN A 68 -30.84 -0.66 14.42
CA ASN A 68 -29.88 -1.71 14.09
C ASN A 68 -29.04 -1.37 12.84
N TYR A 69 -29.63 -0.72 11.84
CA TYR A 69 -28.89 -0.28 10.65
C TYR A 69 -27.89 0.84 10.96
N PHE A 70 -28.26 1.78 11.84
CA PHE A 70 -27.31 2.81 12.29
C PHE A 70 -26.14 2.22 13.08
N LEU A 71 -26.41 1.25 13.95
CA LEU A 71 -25.37 0.52 14.68
C LEU A 71 -24.46 -0.27 13.75
N GLY A 72 -25.05 -1.00 12.78
CA GLY A 72 -24.32 -1.73 11.75
C GLY A 72 -23.42 -0.84 10.90
N ALA A 73 -23.93 0.30 10.41
CA ALA A 73 -23.15 1.26 9.63
C ALA A 73 -21.94 1.80 10.42
N SER A 74 -22.16 2.14 11.70
CA SER A 74 -21.11 2.60 12.61
C SER A 74 -20.05 1.54 12.84
N ALA A 75 -20.45 0.29 13.01
CA ALA A 75 -19.56 -0.84 13.19
C ALA A 75 -18.72 -1.14 11.95
N CYS A 76 -19.34 -1.19 10.76
CA CYS A 76 -18.62 -1.37 9.50
C CYS A 76 -17.59 -0.27 9.28
N ALA A 77 -17.95 0.99 9.58
CA ALA A 77 -17.02 2.11 9.51
C ALA A 77 -15.81 1.90 10.43
N GLN A 78 -16.03 1.55 11.70
CA GLN A 78 -14.94 1.26 12.65
C GLN A 78 -14.02 0.16 12.13
N ALA A 79 -14.59 -0.96 11.69
CA ALA A 79 -13.84 -2.10 11.18
C ALA A 79 -12.98 -1.78 9.95
N ILE A 80 -13.55 -1.06 8.96
CA ILE A 80 -12.81 -0.65 7.76
C ILE A 80 -11.62 0.22 8.14
N LYS A 81 -11.81 1.18 9.06
CA LYS A 81 -10.74 2.06 9.52
C LYS A 81 -9.66 1.28 10.28
N MET A 82 -10.04 0.36 11.15
CA MET A 82 -9.08 -0.48 11.89
C MET A 82 -8.33 -1.45 10.99
N GLN A 83 -8.99 -2.06 10.02
CA GLN A 83 -8.34 -2.95 9.05
C GLN A 83 -7.28 -2.21 8.23
N HIS A 84 -7.57 -0.96 7.87
CA HIS A 84 -6.60 -0.11 7.19
C HIS A 84 -5.48 0.36 8.12
N ALA A 85 -5.77 0.72 9.37
CA ALA A 85 -4.75 1.02 10.37
C ALA A 85 -3.76 -0.15 10.52
N LEU A 86 -4.28 -1.38 10.62
CA LEU A 86 -3.48 -2.59 10.72
C LEU A 86 -2.65 -2.85 9.46
N GLU A 87 -3.23 -2.63 8.27
CA GLU A 87 -2.51 -2.69 6.99
C GLU A 87 -1.31 -1.72 6.95
N LEU A 88 -1.51 -0.48 7.37
CA LEU A 88 -0.44 0.52 7.45
C LEU A 88 0.62 0.12 8.48
N LEU A 89 0.21 -0.36 9.65
CA LEU A 89 1.14 -0.79 10.69
C LEU A 89 2.02 -1.97 10.24
N GLU A 90 1.44 -2.91 9.51
CA GLU A 90 2.09 -4.14 9.07
C GLU A 90 3.02 -3.98 7.86
N THR A 91 2.71 -3.02 7.00
CA THR A 91 3.33 -2.93 5.67
C THR A 91 3.95 -1.57 5.37
N GLN A 92 3.63 -0.52 6.14
CA GLN A 92 4.01 0.86 5.84
C GLN A 92 4.85 1.49 6.94
N THR A 93 5.15 2.78 6.82
CA THR A 93 5.93 3.52 7.82
C THR A 93 5.11 3.80 9.08
N ILE A 94 5.78 3.90 10.22
CA ILE A 94 5.17 4.29 11.49
C ILE A 94 4.65 5.73 11.38
N ASN A 95 5.33 6.60 10.64
CA ASN A 95 4.85 7.95 10.35
C ASN A 95 3.54 7.93 9.57
N GLY A 96 3.43 7.11 8.52
CA GLY A 96 2.19 6.95 7.75
C GLY A 96 1.04 6.41 8.60
N PHE A 97 1.32 5.39 9.43
CA PHE A 97 0.36 4.87 10.41
C PHE A 97 -0.08 5.93 11.42
N ASN A 98 0.85 6.68 12.02
CA ASN A 98 0.56 7.69 13.01
C ASN A 98 -0.29 8.83 12.43
N LYS A 99 0.08 9.34 11.25
CA LYS A 99 -0.67 10.39 10.55
C LYS A 99 -2.10 9.93 10.21
N TYR A 100 -2.28 8.66 9.87
CA TYR A 100 -3.61 8.09 9.68
C TYR A 100 -4.45 8.13 10.98
N LEU A 101 -3.87 7.75 12.13
CA LEU A 101 -4.57 7.82 13.42
C LEU A 101 -4.85 9.26 13.85
N GLU A 102 -3.94 10.18 13.57
CA GLU A 102 -4.12 11.61 13.81
C GLU A 102 -5.29 12.16 12.98
N ASN A 103 -5.34 11.83 11.69
CA ASN A 103 -6.45 12.19 10.80
C ASN A 103 -7.79 11.65 11.31
N LEU A 104 -7.83 10.42 11.85
CA LEU A 104 -9.05 9.89 12.48
C LEU A 104 -9.45 10.65 13.73
N SER A 105 -8.48 11.03 14.57
CA SER A 105 -8.72 11.85 15.77
C SER A 105 -9.29 13.22 15.41
N HIS A 106 -8.78 13.84 14.35
CA HIS A 106 -9.29 15.10 13.84
C HIS A 106 -10.68 14.97 13.17
N GLN A 107 -10.97 13.87 12.47
CA GLN A 107 -12.33 13.58 11.97
C GLN A 107 -13.33 13.42 13.12
N ALA A 108 -12.90 12.81 14.23
CA ALA A 108 -13.73 12.67 15.43
C ALA A 108 -14.01 14.00 16.12
N SER A 109 -13.02 14.90 16.24
CA SER A 109 -13.23 16.23 16.84
C SER A 109 -14.25 17.06 16.03
N LYS A 110 -14.23 16.91 14.70
CA LYS A 110 -15.21 17.51 13.78
C LYS A 110 -16.54 16.75 13.69
N LYS A 111 -16.74 15.69 14.49
CA LYS A 111 -17.94 14.83 14.49
C LYS A 111 -18.36 14.32 13.09
N GLN A 112 -17.42 14.13 12.17
CA GLN A 112 -17.69 13.76 10.78
C GLN A 112 -18.23 12.33 10.61
N SER A 113 -17.98 11.44 11.57
CA SER A 113 -18.50 10.08 11.55
C SER A 113 -18.70 9.55 12.96
N LYS A 114 -19.92 9.13 13.30
CA LYS A 114 -20.23 8.49 14.60
C LYS A 114 -19.36 7.27 14.86
N GLY A 115 -19.05 6.48 13.82
CA GLY A 115 -18.14 5.34 13.91
C GLY A 115 -16.72 5.76 14.27
N VAL A 116 -16.19 6.82 13.65
CA VAL A 116 -14.85 7.34 13.97
C VAL A 116 -14.81 7.94 15.38
N VAL A 117 -15.85 8.67 15.81
CA VAL A 117 -15.95 9.19 17.18
C VAL A 117 -15.92 8.06 18.22
N LYS A 118 -16.60 6.94 17.95
CA LYS A 118 -16.58 5.77 18.84
C LYS A 118 -15.22 5.06 18.80
N LEU A 119 -14.60 4.96 17.62
CA LEU A 119 -13.31 4.31 17.42
C LEU A 119 -12.19 4.98 18.24
N VAL A 120 -12.06 6.30 18.15
CA VAL A 120 -10.93 7.02 18.74
C VAL A 120 -10.94 6.99 20.28
N LYS A 121 -12.10 6.70 20.88
CA LYS A 121 -12.26 6.55 22.33
C LYS A 121 -11.91 5.15 22.84
N LYS A 122 -11.71 4.16 21.95
CA LYS A 122 -11.36 2.80 22.37
C LYS A 122 -9.96 2.78 22.99
N PRO A 123 -9.73 2.05 24.11
CA PRO A 123 -8.42 1.95 24.76
C PRO A 123 -7.31 1.51 23.80
N ASP A 124 -7.59 0.55 22.93
CA ASP A 124 -6.61 0.03 21.97
C ASP A 124 -6.19 1.08 20.93
N PHE A 125 -7.13 1.93 20.50
CA PHE A 125 -6.83 3.03 19.59
C PHE A 125 -5.91 4.05 20.26
N ILE A 126 -6.27 4.46 21.49
CA ILE A 126 -5.50 5.44 22.27
C ILE A 126 -4.08 4.90 22.51
N LEU A 127 -3.96 3.64 22.91
CA LEU A 127 -2.67 2.98 23.13
C LEU A 127 -1.84 2.91 21.86
N ALA A 128 -2.42 2.50 20.73
CA ALA A 128 -1.73 2.46 19.44
C ALA A 128 -1.27 3.85 18.98
N PHE A 129 -2.10 4.87 19.16
CA PHE A 129 -1.76 6.24 18.80
C PHE A 129 -0.63 6.80 19.68
N HIS A 130 -0.69 6.55 21.00
CA HIS A 130 0.36 6.98 21.92
C HIS A 130 1.70 6.26 21.63
N LYS A 131 1.68 4.93 21.47
CA LYS A 131 2.89 4.15 21.14
C LYS A 131 3.52 4.60 19.83
N SER A 132 2.73 4.81 18.78
CA SER A 132 3.28 5.31 17.50
C SER A 132 3.93 6.68 17.64
N LYS A 133 3.36 7.61 18.43
CA LYS A 133 4.01 8.88 18.75
C LYS A 133 5.33 8.69 19.52
N MET A 134 5.37 7.79 20.50
CA MET A 134 6.59 7.50 21.27
C MET A 134 7.72 6.95 20.38
N LEU A 135 7.40 6.06 19.44
CA LEU A 135 8.40 5.51 18.52
C LEU A 135 8.95 6.58 17.58
N LEU A 136 8.09 7.44 17.05
CA LEU A 136 8.52 8.56 16.21
C LEU A 136 9.41 9.55 16.96
N LYS A 137 9.08 9.86 18.23
CA LYS A 137 9.96 10.67 19.11
C LYS A 137 11.34 10.05 19.29
N LYS A 138 11.44 8.71 19.28
CA LYS A 138 12.71 7.96 19.34
C LYS A 138 13.37 7.77 17.97
N ASN A 139 12.86 8.40 16.90
CA ASN A 139 13.31 8.20 15.51
C ASN A 139 13.29 6.72 15.08
N ILE A 140 12.29 5.98 15.54
CA ILE A 140 12.09 4.58 15.17
C ILE A 140 11.03 4.50 14.08
N GLU A 141 11.45 3.93 12.96
CA GLU A 141 10.62 3.70 11.78
C GLU A 141 10.55 2.21 11.44
N HIS A 142 9.62 1.87 10.55
CA HIS A 142 9.39 0.50 10.11
C HIS A 142 10.69 -0.16 9.63
N PRO A 143 10.95 -1.46 9.93
CA PRO A 143 12.27 -2.06 9.70
C PRO A 143 12.66 -2.14 8.23
N LYS A 144 11.66 -2.14 7.33
CA LYS A 144 11.88 -2.03 5.88
C LYS A 144 12.61 -0.76 5.47
N ILE A 145 12.48 0.36 6.20
CA ILE A 145 13.23 1.59 5.90
C ILE A 145 14.73 1.35 6.01
N SER A 146 15.19 0.74 7.11
CA SER A 146 16.61 0.42 7.28
C SER A 146 17.10 -0.56 6.22
N LYS A 147 16.29 -1.58 5.89
CA LYS A 147 16.66 -2.54 4.85
C LYS A 147 16.70 -1.91 3.45
N LEU A 148 15.78 -1.00 3.14
CA LEU A 148 15.78 -0.25 1.89
C LEU A 148 17.07 0.56 1.73
N ILE A 149 17.46 1.30 2.76
CA ILE A 149 18.70 2.10 2.76
C ILE A 149 19.92 1.19 2.58
N GLU A 150 19.96 0.03 3.25
CA GLU A 150 21.02 -0.97 3.08
C GLU A 150 21.12 -1.44 1.62
N VAL A 151 19.99 -1.80 1.00
CA VAL A 151 19.93 -2.22 -0.41
C VAL A 151 20.42 -1.11 -1.34
N ILE A 152 19.98 0.13 -1.13
CA ILE A 152 20.43 1.28 -1.95
C ILE A 152 21.94 1.50 -1.81
N LYS A 153 22.50 1.37 -0.61
CA LYS A 153 23.95 1.50 -0.37
C LYS A 153 24.74 0.38 -1.07
N ILE A 154 24.23 -0.85 -1.06
CA ILE A 154 24.85 -1.97 -1.80
C ILE A 154 24.85 -1.68 -3.31
N GLU A 155 23.74 -1.19 -3.85
CA GLU A 155 23.68 -0.83 -5.27
C GLU A 155 24.62 0.32 -5.62
N LYS A 156 24.73 1.33 -4.74
CA LYS A 156 25.67 2.45 -4.89
C LYS A 156 27.14 2.02 -4.82
N ALA A 157 27.45 1.02 -4.00
CA ALA A 157 28.81 0.47 -3.91
C ALA A 157 29.21 -0.29 -5.19
N LYS A 158 28.25 -0.88 -5.91
CA LYS A 158 28.50 -1.55 -7.20
C LYS A 158 28.66 -0.55 -8.35
N ASN A 159 27.94 0.56 -8.30
CA ASN A 159 27.98 1.60 -9.32
C ASN A 159 27.75 2.96 -8.67
N GLU A 160 28.74 3.85 -8.72
CA GLU A 160 28.66 5.17 -8.10
C GLU A 160 27.53 6.04 -8.67
N LYS A 161 27.21 5.88 -9.96
CA LYS A 161 26.16 6.63 -10.66
C LYS A 161 24.86 5.83 -10.69
N ILE A 162 24.23 5.70 -9.53
CA ILE A 162 22.93 5.04 -9.41
C ILE A 162 21.79 5.93 -9.92
N ARG A 163 20.80 5.28 -10.52
CA ARG A 163 19.45 5.80 -10.71
C ARG A 163 18.51 4.72 -10.22
N ILE A 164 17.85 4.95 -9.09
CA ILE A 164 16.97 3.95 -8.47
C ILE A 164 15.58 4.54 -8.36
N ILE A 165 14.58 3.72 -8.67
CA ILE A 165 13.19 4.05 -8.38
C ILE A 165 12.74 3.20 -7.19
N VAL A 166 12.28 3.85 -6.13
CA VAL A 166 11.59 3.19 -5.02
C VAL A 166 10.09 3.39 -5.18
N PHE A 167 9.34 2.33 -5.44
CA PHE A 167 7.90 2.37 -5.59
C PHE A 167 7.17 1.98 -4.30
N THR A 168 6.09 2.70 -3.99
CA THR A 168 5.17 2.41 -2.87
C THR A 168 3.76 2.86 -3.22
N GLN A 169 2.72 2.34 -2.57
CA GLN A 169 1.34 2.70 -2.88
C GLN A 169 0.88 4.01 -2.21
N PHE A 170 1.54 4.45 -1.14
CA PHE A 170 1.12 5.62 -0.34
C PHE A 170 2.10 6.78 -0.43
N ARG A 171 1.56 8.00 -0.56
CA ARG A 171 2.37 9.22 -0.67
C ARG A 171 3.13 9.54 0.61
N GLU A 172 2.50 9.30 1.75
CA GLU A 172 3.11 9.47 3.08
C GLU A 172 4.30 8.52 3.25
N THR A 173 4.19 7.28 2.77
CA THR A 173 5.31 6.34 2.73
C THR A 173 6.43 6.87 1.82
N ALA A 174 6.11 7.33 0.61
CA ALA A 174 7.10 7.88 -0.32
C ALA A 174 7.85 9.09 0.27
N GLN A 175 7.15 10.01 0.94
CA GLN A 175 7.75 11.15 1.63
C GLN A 175 8.69 10.71 2.76
N THR A 176 8.24 9.77 3.58
CA THR A 176 9.04 9.25 4.69
C THR A 176 10.30 8.56 4.17
N ILE A 177 10.17 7.70 3.14
CA ILE A 177 11.29 7.05 2.48
C ILE A 177 12.28 8.09 1.94
N SER A 178 11.81 9.08 1.19
CA SER A 178 12.66 10.14 0.62
C SER A 178 13.43 10.87 1.72
N LYS A 179 12.78 11.20 2.85
CA LYS A 179 13.43 11.86 3.98
C LYS A 179 14.53 10.99 4.61
N GLU A 180 14.25 9.70 4.83
CA GLU A 180 15.20 8.77 5.46
C GLU A 180 16.39 8.44 4.54
N ILE A 181 16.18 8.40 3.22
CA ILE A 181 17.28 8.25 2.26
C ILE A 181 18.18 9.50 2.26
N ASN A 182 17.61 10.72 2.24
CA ASN A 182 18.40 11.95 2.26
C ASN A 182 19.23 12.10 3.54
N LYS A 183 18.73 11.64 4.70
CA LYS A 183 19.52 11.58 5.95
C LYS A 183 20.79 10.72 5.83
N ASN A 184 20.83 9.81 4.84
CA ASN A 184 21.98 8.95 4.54
C ASN A 184 22.84 9.47 3.38
N GLN A 185 22.77 10.78 3.08
CA GLN A 185 23.59 11.46 2.06
C GLN A 185 23.39 10.92 0.64
N ILE A 186 22.19 10.40 0.35
CA ILE A 186 21.77 9.97 -0.99
C ILE A 186 20.65 10.89 -1.45
N LYS A 187 20.79 11.50 -2.63
CA LYS A 187 19.86 12.52 -3.12
C LYS A 187 18.55 11.86 -3.57
N ALA A 188 17.50 12.00 -2.76
CA ALA A 188 16.20 11.41 -3.04
C ALA A 188 15.09 12.45 -3.18
N LYS A 189 14.15 12.21 -4.10
CA LYS A 189 12.98 13.08 -4.30
C LYS A 189 11.71 12.26 -4.44
N ILE A 190 10.60 12.78 -3.94
CA ILE A 190 9.27 12.20 -4.15
C ILE A 190 8.77 12.41 -5.57
N PHE A 191 8.01 11.45 -6.09
CA PHE A 191 7.34 11.53 -7.38
C PHE A 191 5.93 10.97 -7.29
N VAL A 192 4.94 11.85 -7.28
CA VAL A 192 3.53 11.50 -7.06
C VAL A 192 2.64 12.10 -8.15
N GLY A 193 1.44 11.56 -8.28
CA GLY A 193 0.53 11.96 -9.36
C GLY A 193 -0.08 13.33 -9.14
N GLN A 194 -0.79 13.82 -10.15
CA GLN A 194 -1.29 15.20 -10.21
C GLN A 194 -2.38 15.53 -9.20
N ALA A 195 -3.13 14.53 -8.72
CA ALA A 195 -4.21 14.75 -7.77
C ALA A 195 -3.70 15.50 -6.53
N LYS A 196 -4.24 16.69 -6.22
CA LYS A 196 -3.83 17.53 -5.07
C LYS A 196 -4.39 17.06 -3.73
N LYS A 197 -4.44 15.74 -3.51
CA LYS A 197 -4.82 15.19 -2.21
C LYS A 197 -3.76 15.56 -1.17
N GLU A 198 -4.18 16.22 -0.09
CA GLU A 198 -3.31 16.70 1.01
C GLU A 198 -2.14 17.60 0.56
N SER A 199 -2.32 18.39 -0.51
CA SER A 199 -1.33 19.38 -0.99
C SER A 199 0.00 18.81 -1.51
N THR A 200 0.04 17.52 -1.86
CA THR A 200 1.27 16.84 -2.32
C THR A 200 1.34 16.54 -3.80
N GLY A 201 0.25 16.77 -4.55
CA GLY A 201 0.20 16.47 -5.99
C GLY A 201 1.15 17.34 -6.79
N LEU A 202 1.86 16.74 -7.75
CA LEU A 202 2.78 17.44 -8.64
C LEU A 202 2.09 17.73 -9.96
N ASN A 203 2.16 18.98 -10.44
CA ASN A 203 1.71 19.29 -11.79
C ASN A 203 2.69 18.74 -12.84
N GLN A 204 2.27 18.68 -14.11
CA GLN A 204 3.06 18.09 -15.19
C GLN A 204 4.44 18.77 -15.37
N LYS A 205 4.53 20.09 -15.17
CA LYS A 205 5.79 20.85 -15.25
C LYS A 205 6.75 20.47 -14.12
N GLU A 206 6.25 20.29 -12.91
CA GLU A 206 7.02 19.82 -11.75
C GLU A 206 7.49 18.38 -11.93
N GLN A 207 6.60 17.51 -12.42
CA GLN A 207 6.94 16.13 -12.74
C GLN A 207 8.06 16.08 -13.78
N LYS A 208 7.94 16.81 -14.89
CA LYS A 208 8.98 16.90 -15.93
C LYS A 208 10.32 17.36 -15.35
N LYS A 209 10.32 18.44 -14.57
CA LYS A 209 11.54 18.95 -13.92
C LYS A 209 12.23 17.90 -13.04
N ILE A 210 11.46 17.16 -12.23
CA ILE A 210 12.00 16.10 -11.37
C ILE A 210 12.58 14.97 -12.22
N ILE A 211 11.94 14.61 -13.33
CA ILE A 211 12.47 13.60 -14.26
C ILE A 211 13.76 14.08 -14.93
N ASP A 212 13.87 15.34 -15.33
CA ASP A 212 15.09 15.92 -15.91
C ASP A 212 16.24 15.93 -14.88
N GLU A 213 15.96 16.28 -13.63
CA GLU A 213 16.92 16.22 -12.52
C GLU A 213 17.35 14.77 -12.20
N PHE A 214 16.43 13.81 -12.30
CA PHE A 214 16.72 12.39 -12.14
C PHE A 214 17.55 11.83 -13.30
N SER A 215 17.24 12.22 -14.53
CA SER A 215 17.96 11.81 -15.74
C SER A 215 19.40 12.33 -15.74
N SER A 216 19.60 13.58 -15.31
CA SER A 216 20.93 14.19 -15.17
C SER A 216 21.74 13.69 -13.96
N GLY A 217 21.18 12.83 -13.10
CA GLY A 217 21.84 12.33 -11.90
C GLY A 217 21.91 13.31 -10.74
N LYS A 218 21.23 14.47 -10.82
CA LYS A 218 21.06 15.38 -9.67
C LYS A 218 20.22 14.73 -8.58
N ILE A 219 19.27 13.88 -8.97
CA ILE A 219 18.52 12.99 -8.08
C ILE A 219 18.99 11.56 -8.36
N GLU A 220 19.39 10.84 -7.32
CA GLU A 220 19.86 9.45 -7.40
C GLU A 220 18.72 8.47 -7.18
N VAL A 221 17.74 8.84 -6.34
CA VAL A 221 16.62 7.97 -5.97
C VAL A 221 15.28 8.69 -6.11
N LEU A 222 14.37 8.11 -6.91
CA LEU A 222 13.01 8.60 -7.09
C LEU A 222 12.03 7.77 -6.25
N CYS A 223 11.38 8.38 -5.27
CA CYS A 223 10.40 7.74 -4.39
C CYS A 223 8.99 7.94 -4.95
N ALA A 224 8.47 6.95 -5.67
CA ALA A 224 7.30 7.09 -6.53
C ALA A 224 6.04 6.37 -6.04
N THR A 225 4.87 6.98 -6.25
CA THR A 225 3.56 6.31 -6.10
C THR A 225 2.86 6.02 -7.42
N CYS A 226 3.35 6.62 -8.50
CA CYS A 226 2.87 6.44 -9.85
C CYS A 226 4.06 6.57 -10.79
N ILE A 227 4.08 5.74 -11.82
CA ILE A 227 5.10 5.74 -12.87
C ILE A 227 4.37 5.46 -14.17
N GLY A 228 4.66 6.23 -15.21
CA GLY A 228 3.98 6.10 -16.50
C GLY A 228 2.63 6.82 -16.58
N GLU A 229 2.49 7.99 -15.93
CA GLU A 229 1.48 8.96 -16.37
C GLU A 229 1.80 9.39 -17.81
N GLU A 230 0.77 9.60 -18.63
CA GLU A 230 0.89 9.85 -20.06
C GLU A 230 1.80 11.07 -20.35
N GLY A 231 2.75 10.90 -21.28
CA GLY A 231 3.67 11.97 -21.71
C GLY A 231 4.95 12.14 -20.88
N LEU A 232 5.22 11.30 -19.89
CA LEU A 232 6.50 11.31 -19.14
C LEU A 232 7.40 10.13 -19.53
N ASP A 233 8.55 10.44 -20.15
CA ASP A 233 9.58 9.45 -20.48
C ASP A 233 10.53 9.28 -19.29
N ILE A 234 10.45 8.14 -18.62
CA ILE A 234 11.29 7.86 -17.45
C ILE A 234 12.62 7.27 -17.94
N PRO A 235 13.78 7.84 -17.55
CA PRO A 235 15.08 7.40 -18.03
C PRO A 235 15.40 5.96 -17.60
N GLU A 236 16.40 5.35 -18.24
CA GLU A 236 16.89 4.03 -17.83
C GLU A 236 17.45 4.07 -16.40
N VAL A 237 16.98 3.14 -15.57
CA VAL A 237 17.38 3.02 -14.18
C VAL A 237 18.24 1.78 -13.93
N SER A 238 19.11 1.88 -12.93
CA SER A 238 19.93 0.76 -12.45
C SER A 238 19.08 -0.31 -11.78
N SER A 239 18.16 0.10 -10.91
CA SER A 239 17.30 -0.79 -10.12
C SER A 239 15.94 -0.15 -9.80
N VAL A 240 14.92 -0.98 -9.68
CA VAL A 240 13.57 -0.65 -9.20
C VAL A 240 13.31 -1.44 -7.93
N ILE A 241 12.99 -0.75 -6.84
CA ILE A 241 12.73 -1.33 -5.53
C ILE A 241 11.28 -1.09 -5.15
N PHE A 242 10.51 -2.14 -4.95
CA PHE A 242 9.17 -2.08 -4.39
C PHE A 242 9.25 -2.15 -2.87
N TYR A 243 8.78 -1.11 -2.18
CA TYR A 243 8.73 -1.08 -0.71
C TYR A 243 7.70 -2.06 -0.14
N GLU A 244 6.70 -2.41 -0.93
CA GLU A 244 5.73 -3.46 -0.69
C GLU A 244 5.29 -4.10 -2.03
N PRO A 245 4.79 -5.34 -2.04
CA PRO A 245 4.39 -6.00 -3.28
C PRO A 245 3.10 -5.36 -3.80
N VAL A 246 3.20 -4.57 -4.87
CA VAL A 246 2.07 -3.93 -5.57
C VAL A 246 1.90 -4.59 -6.95
N PRO A 247 1.04 -5.61 -7.11
CA PRO A 247 0.97 -6.43 -8.32
C PRO A 247 0.74 -5.63 -9.60
N SER A 248 -0.19 -4.67 -9.55
CA SER A 248 -0.53 -3.83 -10.70
C SER A 248 0.65 -2.96 -11.12
N ALA A 249 1.36 -2.36 -10.16
CA ALA A 249 2.47 -1.47 -10.43
C ALA A 249 3.71 -2.22 -10.95
N ILE A 250 4.01 -3.41 -10.43
CA ILE A 250 5.07 -4.28 -10.96
C ILE A 250 4.85 -4.50 -12.46
N ARG A 251 3.62 -4.89 -12.82
CA ARG A 251 3.24 -5.10 -14.21
C ARG A 251 3.31 -3.82 -15.04
N THR A 252 2.86 -2.69 -14.51
CA THR A 252 2.94 -1.40 -15.22
C THR A 252 4.40 -1.05 -15.55
N ILE A 253 5.30 -1.11 -14.56
CA ILE A 253 6.72 -0.80 -14.77
C ILE A 253 7.35 -1.78 -15.79
N GLN A 254 7.03 -3.07 -15.70
CA GLN A 254 7.48 -4.07 -16.68
C GLN A 254 6.98 -3.78 -18.10
N ARG A 255 5.75 -3.30 -18.26
CA ARG A 255 5.14 -2.99 -19.56
C ARG A 255 5.65 -1.69 -20.17
N THR A 256 6.02 -0.70 -19.36
CA THR A 256 6.51 0.58 -19.87
C THR A 256 7.82 0.42 -20.65
N GLY A 257 8.57 -0.67 -20.47
CA GLY A 257 9.55 -1.22 -21.42
C GLY A 257 10.82 -0.38 -21.69
N ARG A 258 10.77 0.93 -21.44
CA ARG A 258 11.86 1.91 -21.60
C ARG A 258 12.59 2.18 -20.29
N THR A 259 11.87 2.13 -19.17
CA THR A 259 12.35 2.54 -17.85
C THR A 259 13.35 1.55 -17.24
N ALA A 260 13.29 0.28 -17.64
CA ALA A 260 14.34 -0.71 -17.46
C ALA A 260 13.96 -1.94 -18.30
N ARG A 261 14.86 -2.44 -19.14
CA ARG A 261 14.80 -3.87 -19.49
C ARG A 261 15.09 -4.62 -18.18
N LEU A 262 14.03 -5.00 -17.47
CA LEU A 262 14.12 -5.57 -16.12
C LEU A 262 14.71 -6.98 -16.22
N MET A 263 16.04 -7.05 -16.16
CA MET A 263 16.75 -8.29 -15.89
C MET A 263 16.59 -8.66 -14.42
N GLU A 264 16.77 -9.95 -14.12
CA GLU A 264 16.85 -10.44 -12.75
C GLU A 264 17.94 -9.67 -11.97
N GLY A 265 17.63 -9.22 -10.74
CA GLY A 265 18.51 -8.36 -9.94
C GLY A 265 18.24 -6.84 -10.06
N LYS A 266 17.70 -6.35 -11.18
CA LYS A 266 17.26 -4.93 -11.31
C LYS A 266 15.88 -4.66 -10.69
N LEU A 267 15.15 -5.70 -10.30
CA LEU A 267 13.85 -5.61 -9.63
C LEU A 267 13.94 -6.23 -8.24
N ILE A 268 13.75 -5.41 -7.21
CA ILE A 268 13.83 -5.84 -5.81
C ILE A 268 12.47 -5.59 -5.15
N ILE A 269 11.95 -6.56 -4.40
CA ILE A 269 10.70 -6.41 -3.65
C ILE A 269 10.98 -6.63 -2.17
N LEU A 270 10.67 -5.64 -1.34
CA LEU A 270 10.78 -5.75 0.10
C LEU A 270 9.51 -6.37 0.68
N LEU A 271 9.70 -7.35 1.57
CA LEU A 271 8.63 -8.05 2.27
C LEU A 271 8.89 -8.04 3.77
N THR A 272 7.82 -7.87 4.54
CA THR A 272 7.82 -8.09 5.97
C THR A 272 7.22 -9.47 6.24
N LYS A 273 8.00 -10.36 6.88
CA LYS A 273 7.54 -11.71 7.21
C LYS A 273 6.38 -11.67 8.21
N ASN A 274 5.46 -12.63 8.10
CA ASN A 274 4.28 -12.79 8.96
C ASN A 274 3.32 -11.59 8.90
N THR A 275 3.29 -10.86 7.79
CA THR A 275 2.38 -9.73 7.55
C THR A 275 1.65 -9.85 6.22
N LYS A 276 0.77 -8.89 5.93
CA LYS A 276 0.05 -8.79 4.65
C LYS A 276 0.96 -8.67 3.43
N ASP A 277 2.24 -8.34 3.60
CA ASP A 277 3.20 -8.31 2.50
C ASP A 277 3.32 -9.71 1.85
N GLU A 278 3.44 -10.78 2.64
CA GLU A 278 3.56 -12.15 2.11
C GLU A 278 2.30 -12.58 1.36
N ILE A 279 1.13 -12.32 1.93
CA ILE A 279 -0.16 -12.63 1.30
C ILE A 279 -0.26 -11.90 -0.04
N SER A 280 0.05 -10.60 -0.06
CA SER A 280 0.00 -9.78 -1.27
C SER A 280 1.00 -10.24 -2.33
N TYR A 281 2.20 -10.68 -1.91
CA TYR A 281 3.20 -11.26 -2.79
C TYR A 281 2.72 -12.56 -3.46
N TYR A 282 2.19 -13.51 -2.68
CA TYR A 282 1.67 -14.77 -3.25
C TYR A 282 0.46 -14.54 -4.16
N VAL A 283 -0.44 -13.63 -3.78
CA VAL A 283 -1.57 -13.21 -4.65
C VAL A 283 -1.05 -12.60 -5.95
N SER A 284 0.01 -11.78 -5.90
CA SER A 284 0.67 -11.22 -7.09
C SER A 284 1.17 -12.33 -8.02
N LYS A 285 1.95 -13.25 -7.46
CA LYS A 285 2.56 -14.37 -8.22
C LYS A 285 1.50 -15.28 -8.81
N HIS A 286 0.42 -15.54 -8.09
CA HIS A 286 -0.69 -16.34 -8.59
C HIS A 286 -1.41 -15.67 -9.77
N ARG A 287 -1.68 -14.36 -9.67
CA ARG A 287 -2.31 -13.59 -10.76
C ARG A 287 -1.42 -13.54 -12.00
N GLU A 288 -0.12 -13.36 -11.81
CA GLU A 288 0.89 -13.39 -12.87
C GLU A 288 0.87 -14.73 -13.61
N ARG A 289 0.92 -15.85 -12.88
CA ARG A 289 0.83 -17.21 -13.46
C ARG A 289 -0.46 -17.44 -14.22
N LYS A 290 -1.62 -17.05 -13.66
CA LYS A 290 -2.92 -17.17 -14.33
C LYS A 290 -2.98 -16.37 -15.64
N MET A 291 -2.39 -15.18 -15.65
CA MET A 291 -2.33 -14.36 -16.86
C MET A 291 -1.52 -15.03 -17.96
N TYR A 292 -0.33 -15.56 -17.65
CA TYR A 292 0.49 -16.28 -18.62
C TYR A 292 -0.24 -17.51 -19.17
N SER A 293 -0.87 -18.29 -18.29
CA SER A 293 -1.70 -19.43 -18.70
C SER A 293 -2.86 -19.03 -19.63
N ALA A 294 -3.53 -17.90 -19.36
CA ALA A 294 -4.59 -17.39 -20.23
C ALA A 294 -4.06 -16.93 -21.59
N ILE A 295 -2.90 -16.26 -21.64
CA ILE A 295 -2.24 -15.85 -22.89
C ILE A 295 -1.85 -17.08 -23.72
N ASP A 296 -1.31 -18.12 -23.09
CA ASP A 296 -0.94 -19.35 -23.78
C ASP A 296 -2.16 -20.09 -24.33
N SER A 297 -3.27 -20.11 -23.60
CA SER A 297 -4.54 -20.67 -24.09
C SER A 297 -5.09 -19.90 -25.29
N ILE A 298 -5.01 -18.56 -25.26
CA ILE A 298 -5.40 -17.70 -26.39
C ILE A 298 -4.51 -17.94 -27.61
N LYS A 299 -3.18 -18.02 -27.42
CA LYS A 299 -2.24 -18.33 -28.51
C LYS A 299 -2.54 -19.68 -29.15
N LYS A 300 -2.82 -20.71 -28.34
CA LYS A 300 -3.22 -22.04 -28.82
C LYS A 300 -4.52 -21.98 -29.62
N HIS A 301 -5.55 -21.29 -29.15
CA HIS A 301 -6.80 -21.10 -29.89
C HIS A 301 -6.62 -20.33 -31.20
N LEU A 302 -5.85 -19.24 -31.20
CA LEU A 302 -5.56 -18.47 -32.41
C LEU A 302 -4.77 -19.28 -33.44
N SER A 303 -3.80 -20.09 -32.99
CA SER A 303 -3.06 -20.99 -33.89
C SER A 303 -3.99 -22.02 -34.53
N LYS A 304 -4.86 -22.67 -33.74
CA LYS A 304 -5.81 -23.69 -34.22
C LYS A 304 -6.80 -23.12 -35.23
N LYS A 305 -7.33 -21.92 -34.98
CA LYS A 305 -8.26 -21.24 -35.89
C LYS A 305 -7.60 -20.87 -37.23
N LYS A 306 -6.32 -20.49 -37.21
CA LYS A 306 -5.53 -20.18 -38.41
C LYS A 306 -5.29 -21.43 -39.29
N PHE A 307 -5.07 -22.58 -38.66
CA PHE A 307 -5.00 -23.88 -39.35
C PHE A 307 -6.34 -24.30 -39.95
N GLU A 308 -7.46 -24.05 -39.26
CA GLU A 308 -8.80 -24.34 -39.79
C GLU A 308 -9.17 -23.44 -40.98
N THR A 309 -8.79 -22.15 -40.97
CA THR A 309 -9.06 -21.24 -42.10
C THR A 309 -8.23 -21.57 -43.34
N GLN A 310 -6.98 -22.02 -43.18
CA GLN A 310 -6.14 -22.48 -44.30
C GLN A 310 -6.66 -23.75 -44.95
N LYS A 311 -7.32 -24.63 -44.18
CA LYS A 311 -7.88 -25.90 -44.66
C LYS A 311 -9.21 -25.74 -45.42
N ILE A 312 -9.86 -24.58 -45.29
CA ILE A 312 -11.11 -24.23 -45.99
C ILE A 312 -10.82 -23.49 -47.30
N LEU A 313 -9.61 -22.92 -47.44
CA LEU A 313 -9.15 -22.18 -48.63
C LEU A 313 -8.26 -23.02 -49.57
N SER A 314 -8.08 -24.31 -49.28
CA SER A 314 -7.35 -25.31 -50.07
C SER A 314 -8.29 -26.40 -50.55
#